data_AF-A0A1Q3DDJ3-F1
#
_entry.id   AF-A0A1Q3DDJ3-F1
#
_cell.length_a   1.000
_cell.length_b   1.000
_cell.length_c   1.000
_cell.angle_alpha   90.00
_cell.angle_beta   90.00
_cell.angle_gamma   90.00
#
_symmetry.space_group_name_H-M   'P 1'
#
loop_
_entity.id
_entity.type
_entity.pdbx_description
1 polymer ?
#
loop_
_entity_poly.entity_id
_entity_poly.type
_entity_poly.pdbx_seq_one_letter_code
_entity_poly.pdbx_strand_id
1 'polypeptide(L)' 'VIEGSNDRGSCWRDLDRQTSQKFENRIQRTYRLTSLGFPANAFRFRFLTIRDVESNSRLQLGSIDLY' A
#
# COMPACT_ATOMS: atom_id res chain seq x y z
N VAL A 1 0.19 -1.11 4.51
CA VAL A 1 -0.94 -0.27 4.96
C VAL A 1 -1.17 0.79 3.90
N ILE A 2 -2.42 1.06 3.56
CA ILE A 2 -2.79 2.21 2.74
C ILE A 2 -3.55 3.17 3.63
N GLU A 3 -3.17 4.44 3.57
CA GLU A 3 -3.85 5.54 4.24
C GLU A 3 -4.34 6.55 3.22
N GLY A 4 -5.39 7.27 3.61
CA GLY A 4 -6.09 8.23 2.78
C GLY A 4 -6.25 9.54 3.51
N SER A 5 -6.17 10.62 2.75
CA SER A 5 -6.42 11.98 3.21
C SER A 5 -7.36 12.67 2.24
N ASN A 6 -8.23 13.52 2.78
CA ASN A 6 -9.07 14.45 2.03
C ASN A 6 -8.64 15.92 2.21
N ASP A 7 -7.61 16.17 3.03
CA ASP A 7 -7.09 17.49 3.42
C ASP A 7 -5.63 17.68 2.96
N ARG A 8 -5.30 17.08 1.81
CA ARG A 8 -3.98 17.18 1.15
C ARG A 8 -2.83 16.65 1.99
N GLY A 9 -3.10 15.68 2.87
CA GLY A 9 -2.10 14.99 3.67
C GLY A 9 -1.83 15.62 5.03
N SER A 10 -2.71 16.51 5.52
CA SER A 10 -2.60 17.05 6.89
C SER A 10 -3.05 16.01 7.91
N CYS A 11 -4.17 15.32 7.63
CA CYS A 11 -4.68 14.21 8.40
C CYS A 11 -4.74 12.94 7.54
N TRP A 12 -4.51 11.79 8.17
CA TRP A 12 -4.49 10.50 7.50
C TRP A 12 -5.37 9.49 8.21
N ARG A 13 -6.16 8.74 7.45
CA ARG A 13 -6.99 7.64 7.96
C ARG A 13 -6.56 6.33 7.33
N ASP A 14 -6.54 5.26 8.12
CA ASP A 14 -6.31 3.91 7.61
C ASP A 14 -7.43 3.55 6.62
N LEU A 15 -7.06 3.30 5.37
CA LEU A 15 -7.95 2.83 4.31
C LEU A 15 -7.92 1.31 4.22
N ASP A 16 -6.74 0.69 4.30
CA ASP A 16 -6.62 -0.75 4.32
C ASP A 16 -5.32 -1.19 4.99
N ARG A 17 -5.34 -2.33 5.69
CA ARG A 17 -4.18 -2.91 6.36
C ARG A 17 -4.07 -4.39 5.98
N GLN A 18 -3.15 -4.65 5.07
CA GLN A 18 -2.74 -6.02 4.72
C GLN A 18 -1.43 -6.37 5.43
N THR A 19 -1.37 -7.58 5.97
CA THR A 19 -0.21 -8.15 6.67
C THR A 19 0.20 -9.47 6.04
N SER A 20 1.47 -9.84 6.17
CA SER A 20 2.00 -11.15 5.74
C SER A 20 1.79 -11.50 4.27
N GLN A 21 1.74 -10.47 3.42
CA GLN A 21 1.55 -10.63 1.99
C GLN A 21 2.85 -11.13 1.34
N LYS A 22 2.80 -12.34 0.77
CA LYS A 22 3.89 -12.88 -0.05
C LYS A 22 3.65 -12.57 -1.53
N PHE A 23 4.75 -12.32 -2.24
CA PHE A 23 4.78 -12.06 -3.67
C PHE A 23 5.71 -13.10 -4.28
N GLU A 24 5.13 -14.12 -4.92
CA GLU A 24 5.90 -15.21 -5.53
C GLU A 24 6.42 -14.82 -6.93
N ASN A 25 5.81 -13.80 -7.56
CA ASN A 25 6.20 -13.29 -8.88
C ASN A 25 6.45 -11.77 -8.87
N ARG A 26 7.34 -11.30 -9.76
CA ARG A 26 7.69 -9.88 -9.93
C ARG A 26 6.51 -8.97 -10.33
N ILE A 27 5.52 -9.54 -11.01
CA ILE A 27 4.30 -8.82 -11.42
C ILE A 27 3.14 -9.55 -10.76
N GLN A 28 2.80 -9.15 -9.53
CA GLN A 28 1.68 -9.73 -8.82
C GLN A 28 1.03 -8.68 -7.92
N ARG A 29 -0.19 -8.27 -8.32
CA ARG A 29 -1.37 -7.84 -7.54
C ARG A 29 -2.04 -6.59 -8.12
N THR A 30 -3.32 -6.75 -8.47
CA THR A 30 -4.28 -5.64 -8.44
C THR A 30 -4.65 -5.40 -6.98
N TYR A 31 -4.37 -4.21 -6.44
CA TYR A 31 -4.84 -3.82 -5.12
C TYR A 31 -6.25 -3.25 -5.26
N ARG A 32 -7.27 -3.94 -4.74
CA ARG A 32 -8.63 -3.41 -4.70
C ARG A 32 -8.96 -2.96 -3.29
N LEU A 33 -9.22 -1.66 -3.15
CA LEU A 33 -9.84 -1.13 -1.95
C LEU A 33 -11.34 -1.50 -2.00
N THR A 34 -11.81 -2.33 -1.08
CA THR A 34 -13.26 -2.49 -0.86
C THR A 34 -13.82 -1.18 -0.33
N SER A 35 -14.88 -0.67 -0.98
CA SER A 35 -15.51 0.65 -0.75
C SER A 35 -15.27 1.20 0.66
N LEU A 36 -14.46 2.24 0.73
CA LEU A 36 -14.19 2.96 1.95
C LEU A 36 -15.19 4.10 2.00
N GLY A 37 -16.01 4.15 3.04
CA GLY A 37 -16.93 5.27 3.31
C GLY A 37 -16.22 6.61 3.58
N PHE A 38 -14.95 6.73 3.17
CA PHE A 38 -14.11 7.90 3.30
C PHE A 38 -13.51 8.26 1.93
N PRO A 39 -14.00 9.31 1.27
CA PRO A 39 -13.40 9.79 0.04
C PRO A 39 -12.02 10.42 0.36
N ALA A 40 -10.99 9.96 -0.33
CA ALA A 40 -9.63 10.46 -0.20
C ALA A 40 -9.10 10.93 -1.57
N ASN A 41 -8.36 12.04 -1.58
CA ASN A 41 -7.69 12.60 -2.76
C ASN A 41 -6.15 12.53 -2.67
N ALA A 42 -5.62 12.07 -1.53
CA ALA A 42 -4.22 11.76 -1.33
C ALA A 42 -4.07 10.40 -0.67
N PHE A 43 -3.09 9.61 -1.14
CA PHE A 43 -2.86 8.24 -0.68
C PHE A 43 -1.44 8.07 -0.18
N ARG A 44 -1.27 7.28 0.88
CA ARG A 44 0.05 6.95 1.45
C ARG A 44 0.18 5.45 1.62
N PHE A 45 1.12 4.86 0.88
CA PHE A 45 1.47 3.45 0.96
C PHE A 45 2.61 3.26 1.97
N ARG A 46 2.33 2.54 3.06
CA ARG A 46 3.34 2.18 4.07
C ARG A 46 3.68 0.70 3.97
N PHE A 47 4.94 0.43 3.63
CA PHE A 47 5.56 -0.89 3.62
C PHE A 47 6.33 -1.07 4.92
N LEU A 48 5.75 -1.79 5.88
CA LEU A 48 6.22 -1.79 7.28
C LEU A 48 7.31 -2.83 7.55
N THR A 49 7.34 -3.91 6.80
CA THR A 49 8.30 -5.01 6.99
C THR A 49 8.53 -5.71 5.66
N ILE A 50 9.77 -6.08 5.40
CA ILE A 50 10.18 -6.95 4.30
C ILE A 50 10.71 -8.23 4.94
N ARG A 51 10.26 -9.40 4.47
CA ARG A 51 10.81 -10.70 4.92
C ARG A 51 12.11 -10.92 4.17
N ASP A 52 13.22 -10.64 4.84
CA ASP A 52 14.49 -11.38 4.82
C ASP A 52 15.59 -10.50 5.44
N VAL A 53 16.16 -10.89 6.57
CA VAL A 53 17.22 -10.11 7.26
C VAL A 53 18.60 -10.49 6.72
N GLU A 54 18.73 -11.64 6.05
CA GLU A 54 20.01 -12.21 5.60
C GLU A 54 20.27 -12.02 4.11
N SER A 55 19.24 -11.80 3.28
CA SER A 55 19.38 -11.37 1.89
C SER A 55 19.16 -9.87 1.72
N ASN A 56 19.61 -9.31 0.59
CA ASN A 56 19.48 -7.90 0.22
C ASN A 56 17.98 -7.54 0.07
N SER A 57 17.29 -7.32 1.19
CA SER A 57 15.84 -7.05 1.24
C SER A 57 15.51 -5.74 0.55
N ARG A 58 15.12 -5.83 -0.72
CA ARG A 58 14.76 -4.70 -1.57
C ARG A 58 13.29 -4.79 -1.93
N LEU A 59 12.57 -3.69 -1.70
CA LEU A 59 11.24 -3.48 -2.28
C LEU A 59 11.41 -2.72 -3.59
N GLN A 60 10.79 -3.21 -4.67
CA GLN A 60 10.70 -2.51 -5.94
C GLN A 60 9.23 -2.31 -6.31
N LEU A 61 8.89 -1.10 -6.75
CA LEU A 61 7.57 -0.75 -7.25
C LEU A 61 7.70 -0.46 -8.75
N GLY A 62 6.99 -1.23 -9.58
CA GLY A 62 7.02 -1.07 -11.04
C GLY A 62 6.05 -0.01 -11.56
N SER A 63 4.80 -0.07 -11.11
CA SER A 63 3.76 0.90 -11.43
C SER A 63 2.74 1.00 -10.29
N ILE A 64 2.03 2.12 -10.23
CA ILE A 64 0.84 2.29 -9.40
C ILE A 64 -0.24 2.87 -10.31
N ASP A 65 -1.27 2.08 -10.55
CA ASP A 65 -2.43 2.48 -11.34
C ASP A 65 -3.60 2.73 -10.39
N LEU A 66 -4.11 3.96 -10.38
CA LEU A 66 -5.30 4.36 -9.62
C LEU A 66 -6.46 4.45 -10.62
N TYR A 67 -7.43 3.54 -10.53
CA TYR A 67 -8.63 3.51 -11.37
C TYR A 67 -9.90 3.85 -10.59
#